data_AF-D9WX25-F1
#
_entry.id   AF-D9WX25-F1
#
_cell.length_a   1.000
_cell.length_b   1.000
_cell.length_c   1.000
_cell.angle_alpha   90.00
_cell.angle_beta   90.00
_cell.angle_gamma   90.00
#
_symmetry.space_group_name_H-M   'P 1'
#
loop_
_entity.id
_entity.type
_entity.pdbx_description
1 polymer ?
#
loop_
_entity_poly.entity_id
_entity_poly.type
_entity_poly.pdbx_seq_one_letter_code
_entity_poly.pdbx_strand_id
1 'polypeptide(L)'
;MPRRQTLTRTCTHTGCTERGFFEYANQRERRSIESKPWKCVRHTAPNEVLSKDSPERTTVLTLEPFYSRPSTYRPEPEIIGYSWRAEHEASGSGFRYGPGFQVHAEDFPPGTRLIVTARIELPKEQQ
;
A
#
# COMPACT_ATOMS: atom_id res chain seq x y z
N MET A 1 27.81 7.30 -15.35
CA MET A 1 26.65 6.83 -14.56
C MET A 1 26.37 5.38 -14.92
N PRO A 2 26.22 4.45 -13.96
CA PRO A 2 25.94 3.06 -14.28
C PRO A 2 24.58 2.95 -14.98
N ARG A 3 24.55 2.28 -16.13
CA ARG A 3 23.35 2.08 -16.93
C ARG A 3 22.45 1.08 -16.19
N ARG A 4 21.31 1.56 -15.67
CA ARG A 4 20.29 0.69 -15.07
C ARG A 4 19.79 -0.29 -16.13
N GLN A 5 19.69 -1.56 -15.76
CA GLN A 5 19.17 -2.62 -16.61
C GLN A 5 17.84 -3.11 -16.06
N THR A 6 16.97 -3.60 -16.95
CA THR A 6 15.64 -4.09 -16.58
C THR A 6 15.58 -5.60 -16.74
N LEU A 7 15.20 -6.31 -15.68
CA LEU A 7 14.87 -7.72 -15.70
C LEU A 7 13.34 -7.87 -15.80
N THR A 8 12.87 -8.70 -16.73
CA THR A 8 11.45 -9.07 -16.82
C THR A 8 11.24 -10.43 -16.18
N ARG A 9 10.21 -10.56 -15.34
CA ARG A 9 9.82 -11.84 -14.74
C ARG A 9 8.34 -12.13 -14.96
N THR A 10 8.03 -13.39 -15.22
CA THR A 10 6.64 -13.87 -15.29
C THR A 10 6.15 -14.24 -13.90
N CYS A 11 4.87 -14.01 -13.63
CA CYS A 11 4.22 -14.43 -12.39
C CYS A 11 4.33 -15.95 -12.23
N THR A 12 4.65 -16.41 -11.02
CA THR A 12 4.84 -17.84 -10.72
C THR A 12 3.50 -18.58 -10.53
N HIS A 13 2.36 -17.87 -10.53
CA HIS A 13 1.05 -18.50 -10.42
C HIS A 13 0.66 -19.24 -11.72
N THR A 14 0.12 -20.45 -11.59
CA THR A 14 -0.29 -21.29 -12.72
C THR A 14 -1.29 -20.58 -13.61
N GLY A 15 -0.97 -20.45 -14.90
CA GLY A 15 -1.85 -19.79 -15.89
C GLY A 15 -1.80 -18.26 -15.90
N CYS A 16 -0.98 -17.62 -15.06
CA CYS A 16 -0.83 -16.16 -15.09
C CYS A 16 0.22 -15.73 -16.14
N THR A 17 -0.16 -14.79 -17.01
CA THR A 17 0.71 -14.23 -18.07
C THR A 17 1.32 -12.87 -17.70
N GLU A 18 1.06 -12.37 -16.49
CA GLU A 18 1.52 -11.05 -16.04
C GLU A 18 3.06 -11.01 -15.91
N ARG A 19 3.63 -9.86 -16.30
CA ARG A 19 5.07 -9.62 -16.29
C ARG A 19 5.41 -8.45 -15.38
N GLY A 20 6.35 -8.69 -14.46
CA GLY A 20 6.94 -7.66 -13.60
C GLY A 20 8.25 -7.17 -14.19
N PHE A 21 8.49 -5.87 -14.10
CA PHE A 21 9.73 -5.23 -14.55
C PHE A 21 10.51 -4.76 -13.33
N PHE A 22 11.75 -5.22 -13.19
CA PHE A 22 12.62 -4.91 -12.06
C PHE A 22 13.89 -4.24 -12.57
N GLU A 23 14.16 -3.04 -12.08
CA GLU A 23 15.43 -2.38 -12.35
C GLU A 23 16.51 -2.88 -11.38
N TYR A 24 17.73 -3.05 -11.90
CA TYR A 24 18.90 -3.36 -11.08
C TYR A 24 20.14 -2.63 -11.61
N ALA A 25 21.05 -2.29 -10.69
CA ALA A 25 22.29 -1.59 -10.99
C ALA A 25 23.51 -2.53 -11.08
N ASN A 26 23.46 -3.68 -10.41
CA ASN A 26 24.58 -4.63 -10.34
C ASN A 26 24.12 -6.10 -10.32
N GLN A 27 25.07 -7.02 -10.52
CA GLN A 27 24.79 -8.46 -10.57
C GLN A 27 24.28 -9.04 -9.25
N ARG A 28 24.64 -8.43 -8.10
CA ARG A 28 24.18 -8.89 -6.78
C ARG A 28 22.69 -8.62 -6.60
N GLU A 29 22.23 -7.43 -6.98
CA GLU A 29 20.81 -7.07 -7.00
C GLU A 29 20.02 -7.96 -7.96
N ARG A 30 20.55 -8.18 -9.17
CA ARG A 30 19.94 -9.09 -10.14
C ARG A 30 19.71 -10.48 -9.56
N ARG A 31 20.74 -11.09 -8.96
CA ARG A 31 20.64 -12.42 -8.33
C ARG A 31 19.63 -12.44 -7.18
N SER A 32 19.58 -11.37 -6.37
CA SER A 32 18.59 -11.23 -5.30
C SER A 32 17.15 -11.25 -5.87
N ILE A 33 16.90 -10.50 -6.95
CA ILE A 33 15.60 -10.47 -7.62
C ILE A 33 15.25 -11.84 -8.21
N GLU A 34 16.19 -12.50 -8.90
CA GLU A 34 15.98 -13.82 -9.52
C GLU A 34 15.71 -14.93 -8.48
N SER A 35 16.33 -14.85 -7.31
CA SER A 35 16.24 -15.88 -6.26
C SER A 35 14.86 -16.07 -5.63
N LYS A 36 13.98 -15.04 -5.68
CA LYS A 36 12.68 -15.07 -5.00
C LYS A 36 11.56 -15.37 -5.99
N PRO A 37 10.58 -16.24 -5.70
CA PRO A 37 9.41 -16.37 -6.57
C PRO A 37 8.64 -15.05 -6.57
N TRP A 38 8.29 -14.57 -7.76
CA TRP A 38 7.48 -13.36 -7.90
C TRP A 38 6.03 -13.74 -8.26
N LYS A 39 5.08 -13.18 -7.51
CA LYS A 39 3.66 -13.23 -7.79
C LYS A 39 3.16 -11.79 -7.97
N CYS A 40 2.30 -11.57 -8.95
CA CYS A 40 1.70 -10.25 -9.15
C CYS A 40 0.65 -9.92 -8.10
N VAL A 41 0.26 -8.64 -8.03
CA VAL A 41 -0.70 -8.13 -7.04
C VAL A 41 -2.04 -8.86 -7.11
N ARG A 42 -2.46 -9.28 -8.30
CA ARG A 42 -3.67 -10.11 -8.51
C ARG A 42 -3.66 -11.41 -7.71
N HIS A 43 -2.50 -11.95 -7.37
CA HIS A 43 -2.38 -13.20 -6.61
C HIS A 43 -1.84 -13.02 -5.19
N THR A 44 -1.08 -11.96 -4.92
CA THR A 44 -0.60 -11.67 -3.55
C THR A 44 -1.68 -10.97 -2.73
N ALA A 45 -2.49 -10.15 -3.37
CA ALA A 45 -3.54 -9.36 -2.73
C ALA A 45 -4.74 -9.22 -3.69
N PRO A 46 -5.42 -10.33 -4.04
CA PRO A 46 -6.53 -10.32 -5.00
C PRO A 46 -7.63 -9.34 -4.61
N ASN A 47 -7.89 -9.22 -3.31
CA ASN A 47 -8.90 -8.32 -2.77
C ASN A 47 -8.56 -6.85 -3.00
N GLU A 48 -7.31 -6.50 -3.30
CA GLU A 48 -6.87 -5.13 -3.56
C GLU A 48 -6.97 -4.69 -5.02
N VAL A 49 -7.27 -5.62 -5.91
CA VAL A 49 -7.35 -5.33 -7.33
C VAL A 49 -8.80 -5.08 -7.73
N LEU A 50 -9.06 -3.91 -8.28
CA LEU A 50 -10.33 -3.63 -8.95
C LEU A 50 -10.42 -4.46 -10.24
N SER A 51 -11.56 -5.10 -10.45
CA SER A 51 -11.83 -5.97 -11.59
C SER A 51 -13.20 -5.66 -12.19
N LYS A 52 -13.56 -6.31 -13.30
CA LYS A 52 -14.91 -6.19 -13.89
C LYS A 52 -15.99 -6.63 -12.89
N ASP A 53 -15.70 -7.64 -12.09
CA ASP A 53 -16.62 -8.22 -11.11
C ASP A 53 -16.60 -7.48 -9.76
N SER A 54 -15.57 -6.67 -9.52
CA SER A 54 -15.41 -5.83 -8.33
C SER A 54 -14.91 -4.42 -8.74
N PRO A 55 -15.80 -3.56 -9.28
CA PRO A 55 -15.42 -2.28 -9.83
C PRO A 55 -15.23 -1.18 -8.79
N GLU A 56 -15.64 -1.40 -7.54
CA GLU A 56 -15.57 -0.43 -6.45
C GLU A 56 -14.87 -1.03 -5.24
N ARG A 57 -14.02 -0.23 -4.59
CA ARG A 57 -13.40 -0.59 -3.33
C ARG A 57 -13.25 0.61 -2.41
N THR A 58 -13.51 0.37 -1.13
CA THR A 58 -13.39 1.37 -0.08
C THR A 58 -12.39 0.91 0.97
N THR A 59 -11.48 1.80 1.33
CA THR A 59 -10.58 1.65 2.48
C THR A 59 -10.95 2.71 3.51
N VAL A 60 -11.13 2.27 4.76
CA VAL A 60 -11.38 3.17 5.90
C VAL A 60 -10.12 3.22 6.74
N LEU A 61 -9.65 4.44 6.99
CA LEU A 61 -8.58 4.72 7.93
C LEU A 61 -9.16 5.51 9.10
N THR A 62 -8.80 5.16 10.32
CA THR A 62 -9.20 5.88 11.52
C THR A 62 -8.02 6.66 12.07
N LEU A 63 -8.28 7.88 12.53
CA LEU A 63 -7.29 8.70 13.21
C LEU A 63 -7.14 8.23 14.66
N GLU A 64 -6.00 7.62 14.97
CA GLU A 64 -5.69 7.08 16.28
C GLU A 64 -4.46 7.76 16.91
N PRO A 65 -4.43 7.92 18.25
CA PRO A 65 -3.24 8.39 18.95
C PRO A 65 -2.07 7.41 18.80
N PHE A 66 -0.88 7.95 18.62
CA PHE A 66 0.38 7.24 18.61
C PHE A 66 1.14 7.51 19.91
N TYR A 67 1.50 6.44 20.61
CA TYR A 67 2.10 6.52 21.93
C TYR A 67 3.61 6.29 21.90
N SER A 68 4.33 6.93 22.82
CA SER A 68 5.73 6.66 23.08
C SER A 68 5.93 5.26 23.64
N ARG A 69 7.10 4.68 23.34
CA ARG A 69 7.52 3.45 23.99
C ARG A 69 7.88 3.78 25.45
N PRO A 70 7.39 3.01 26.42
CA PRO A 70 7.84 3.13 27.81
C PRO A 70 9.36 2.99 27.88
N SER A 71 9.98 3.78 28.77
CA SER A 71 11.41 3.73 29.04
C SER A 71 11.66 3.77 30.54
N THR A 72 12.88 3.46 30.97
CA THR A 72 13.28 3.50 32.38
C THR A 72 13.06 4.88 33.03
N TYR A 73 13.11 5.95 32.23
CA TYR A 73 12.93 7.33 32.68
C TYR A 73 11.49 7.85 32.50
N ARG A 74 10.69 7.20 31.66
CA ARG A 74 9.26 7.51 31.42
C ARG A 74 8.48 6.20 31.35
N PRO A 75 7.98 5.70 32.49
CA PRO A 75 7.30 4.41 32.55
C PRO A 75 5.91 4.46 31.91
N GLU A 76 5.27 5.64 31.88
CA GLU A 76 3.96 5.82 31.28
C GLU A 76 4.07 6.21 29.79
N PRO A 77 3.33 5.55 28.89
CA PRO A 77 3.29 5.92 27.48
C PRO A 77 2.54 7.24 27.30
N GLU A 78 3.21 8.20 26.67
CA GLU A 78 2.67 9.52 26.35
C GLU A 78 2.22 9.57 24.89
N ILE A 79 1.18 10.36 24.57
CA ILE A 79 0.79 10.59 23.18
C ILE A 79 1.85 11.46 22.51
N ILE A 80 2.51 10.92 21.48
CA ILE A 80 3.47 11.65 20.64
C ILE A 80 2.75 12.41 19.53
N GLY A 81 1.65 11.87 19.01
CA GLY A 81 0.90 12.47 17.91
C GLY A 81 -0.24 11.57 17.44
N TYR A 82 -0.71 11.81 16.22
CA TYR A 82 -1.83 11.07 15.63
C TYR A 82 -1.43 10.42 14.30
N SER A 83 -2.06 9.30 13.98
CA SER A 83 -1.78 8.54 12.77
C SER A 83 -3.03 7.93 12.16
N TRP A 84 -3.09 7.92 10.83
CA TRP A 84 -4.13 7.25 10.05
C TRP A 84 -3.82 5.76 9.91
N ARG A 85 -4.69 4.91 10.46
CA ARG A 85 -4.51 3.45 10.50
C ARG A 85 -5.69 2.72 9.89
N ALA A 86 -5.40 1.68 9.10
CA ALA A 86 -6.44 0.74 8.69
C ALA A 86 -6.76 -0.22 9.84
N GLU A 87 -7.92 -0.85 9.76
CA GLU A 87 -8.30 -1.91 10.70
C GLU A 87 -7.23 -3.02 10.68
N HIS A 88 -6.71 -3.37 11.87
CA HIS A 88 -5.63 -4.35 12.08
C HIS A 88 -4.21 -3.94 11.65
N GLU A 89 -3.95 -2.68 11.26
CA GLU A 89 -2.59 -2.20 11.05
C GLU A 89 -1.94 -1.73 12.37
N ALA A 90 -0.80 -2.32 12.72
CA ALA A 90 -0.02 -1.93 13.91
C ALA A 90 0.72 -0.60 13.75
N SER A 91 0.82 -0.07 12.54
CA SER A 91 1.51 1.16 12.21
C SER A 91 0.64 2.04 11.32
N GLY A 92 0.81 3.35 11.45
CA GLY A 92 0.12 4.35 10.64
C GLY A 92 1.05 5.50 10.31
N SER A 93 0.57 6.41 9.48
CA SER A 93 1.27 7.65 9.13
C SER A 93 0.41 8.85 9.54
N GLY A 94 1.04 9.91 10.05
CA GLY A 94 0.38 11.19 10.27
C GLY A 94 -0.02 11.90 8.98
N PHE A 95 0.39 11.37 7.81
CA PHE A 95 0.09 11.91 6.50
C PHE A 95 -0.39 10.81 5.55
N ARG A 96 -1.46 11.08 4.81
CA ARG A 96 -1.95 10.22 3.72
C ARG A 96 -2.18 11.06 2.47
N TYR A 97 -2.00 10.43 1.31
CA TYR A 97 -2.18 11.08 0.02
C TYR A 97 -2.66 10.08 -1.03
N GLY A 98 -3.27 10.60 -2.08
CA GLY A 98 -3.67 9.87 -3.26
C GLY A 98 -4.08 10.83 -4.38
N PRO A 99 -4.54 10.31 -5.52
CA PRO A 99 -5.05 11.16 -6.59
C PRO A 99 -6.20 12.04 -6.08
N GLY A 100 -6.00 13.36 -6.11
CA GLY A 100 -7.03 14.34 -5.73
C GLY A 100 -7.17 14.61 -4.24
N PHE A 101 -6.32 14.05 -3.36
CA PHE A 101 -6.37 14.39 -1.93
C PHE A 101 -5.00 14.28 -1.24
N GLN A 102 -4.85 15.10 -0.21
CA GLN A 102 -3.78 15.04 0.79
C GLN A 102 -4.42 15.34 2.13
N VAL A 103 -3.97 14.66 3.19
CA VAL A 103 -4.57 14.82 4.51
C VAL A 103 -3.54 14.61 5.60
N HIS A 104 -3.45 15.60 6.50
CA HIS A 104 -2.59 15.57 7.68
C HIS A 104 -3.44 15.22 8.91
N ALA A 105 -2.88 14.43 9.80
CA ALA A 105 -3.52 13.95 11.02
C ALA A 105 -3.80 15.09 12.02
N GLU A 106 -2.95 16.11 12.04
CA GLU A 106 -3.01 17.23 12.99
C GLU A 106 -4.21 18.16 12.75
N ASP A 107 -4.77 18.15 11.53
CA ASP A 107 -5.89 19.01 11.14
C ASP A 107 -7.26 18.50 11.63
N PHE A 108 -7.31 17.30 12.21
CA PHE A 108 -8.56 16.62 12.56
C PHE A 108 -8.57 16.10 14.00
N PRO A 109 -9.73 16.05 14.67
CA PRO A 109 -9.85 15.47 15.99
C PRO A 109 -9.74 13.94 15.97
N PRO A 110 -9.27 13.29 17.05
CA PRO A 110 -9.15 11.84 17.15
C PRO A 110 -10.48 11.13 16.93
N GLY A 111 -10.44 9.93 16.34
CA GLY A 111 -11.64 9.18 15.94
C GLY A 111 -12.21 9.59 14.58
N THR A 112 -11.65 10.63 13.94
CA THR A 112 -11.99 10.98 12.54
C THR A 112 -11.72 9.80 11.62
N ARG A 113 -12.63 9.55 10.68
CA ARG A 113 -12.49 8.49 9.67
C ARG A 113 -12.20 9.10 8.31
N LEU A 114 -11.10 8.68 7.71
CA LEU A 114 -10.77 8.93 6.32
C LEU A 114 -11.25 7.75 5.49
N ILE A 115 -12.22 8.00 4.60
CA ILE A 115 -12.82 6.98 3.74
C ILE A 115 -12.35 7.24 2.32
N VAL A 116 -11.55 6.34 1.76
CA VAL A 116 -11.03 6.43 0.39
C VAL A 116 -11.72 5.37 -0.46
N THR A 117 -12.49 5.81 -1.45
CA THR A 117 -13.15 4.93 -2.41
C THR A 117 -12.52 5.10 -3.78
N ALA A 118 -12.06 3.99 -4.36
CA ALA A 118 -11.68 3.89 -5.77
C ALA A 118 -12.77 3.13 -6.51
N ARG A 119 -13.31 3.74 -7.57
CA ARG A 119 -14.38 3.17 -8.40
C ARG A 119 -14.03 3.28 -9.87
N ILE A 120 -14.24 2.20 -10.62
CA ILE A 120 -14.12 2.13 -12.07
C ILE A 120 -15.52 2.12 -12.67
N GLU A 121 -15.79 3.07 -13.56
CA GLU A 121 -17.00 3.06 -14.37
C GLU A 121 -16.67 2.41 -15.72
N LEU A 122 -17.38 1.33 -16.04
CA LEU A 122 -17.26 0.69 -17.34
C LEU A 122 -18.04 1.50 -18.39
N PRO A 123 -17.55 1.57 -19.65
CA PRO A 123 -18.30 2.22 -20.71
C PRO A 123 -19.66 1.51 -20.85
N LYS A 124 -20.73 2.31 -21.01
CA LYS A 124 -22.02 1.76 -21.40
C LYS A 124 -21.82 1.12 -22.78
N GLU A 125 -22.01 -0.19 -22.89
CA GLU A 125 -22.08 -0.84 -24.21
C GLU A 125 -23.10 -0.06 -25.04
N GLN A 126 -22.65 0.49 -26.18
CA GLN A 126 -23.57 0.99 -27.19
C GLN A 126 -24.36 -0.24 -27.68
N GLN A 127 -25.60 -0.37 -27.21
CA GLN A 127 -26.57 -1.33 -27.73
C GLN A 127 -26.76 -1.14 -29.23
#